data_AF-A0A7Y8LPQ6-F1
#
_entry.id   AF-A0A7Y8LPQ6-F1
#
_cell.length_a   1.000
_cell.length_b   1.000
_cell.length_c   1.000
_cell.angle_alpha   90.00
_cell.angle_beta   90.00
_cell.angle_gamma   90.00
#
_symmetry.space_group_name_H-M   'P 1'
#
loop_
_entity.id
_entity.type
_entity.pdbx_description
1 polymer ?
#
loop_
_entity_poly.entity_id
_entity_poly.type
_entity_poly.pdbx_seq_one_letter_code
_entity_poly.pdbx_strand_id
1 'polypeptide(L)'
;MEDIDRDSFDYFLDCITGDVVSFSEQILKEVEARLYENDDEEIKDDIEYIEYDEIPELPDWMEDEIELAMEILFDVENRYIRIPERNSGTAFNTMIEFVKTVEDEELRNILTRSLEGKGAFRKFKVALLEYPKERKRWHGFNAKTIKQEIIQWLKSIGIEPEI
;
A
#
# COMPACT_ATOMS: atom_id res chain seq x y z
N MET A 1 2.00 6.37 -8.53
CA MET A 1 2.33 6.53 -7.10
C MET A 1 3.59 5.72 -6.84
N GLU A 2 4.51 6.15 -5.98
CA GLU A 2 5.69 5.29 -5.65
C GLU A 2 5.39 4.28 -4.54
N ASP A 3 4.21 4.40 -3.92
CA ASP A 3 3.71 3.51 -2.87
C ASP A 3 4.63 3.43 -1.64
N ILE A 4 5.21 4.57 -1.27
CA ILE A 4 6.15 4.73 -0.15
C ILE A 4 5.44 5.13 1.15
N ASP A 5 4.19 5.59 1.03
CA ASP A 5 3.41 6.18 2.12
C ASP A 5 1.92 5.92 1.85
N ARG A 6 1.26 5.21 2.77
CA ARG A 6 -0.13 4.75 2.67
C ARG A 6 -0.98 5.26 3.83
N ASP A 7 -1.39 6.52 3.75
CA ASP A 7 -2.26 7.17 4.76
C ASP A 7 -3.77 6.89 4.58
N SER A 8 -4.19 6.30 3.46
CA SER A 8 -5.64 6.18 3.13
C SER A 8 -6.10 4.75 2.99
N PHE A 9 -5.29 3.92 2.31
CA PHE A 9 -5.62 2.52 2.08
C PHE A 9 -4.42 1.64 2.34
N ASP A 10 -4.65 0.51 2.99
CA ASP A 10 -3.68 -0.57 3.09
C ASP A 10 -4.07 -1.74 2.18
N TYR A 11 -3.10 -2.60 1.88
CA TYR A 11 -3.27 -3.69 0.92
C TYR A 11 -2.79 -5.02 1.49
N PHE A 12 -3.56 -6.06 1.24
CA PHE A 12 -3.29 -7.42 1.68
C PHE A 12 -3.36 -8.37 0.50
N LEU A 13 -2.48 -9.36 0.47
CA LEU A 13 -2.49 -10.45 -0.47
C LEU A 13 -3.27 -11.61 0.14
N ASP A 14 -4.33 -12.05 -0.52
CA ASP A 14 -4.97 -13.33 -0.25
C ASP A 14 -4.11 -14.46 -0.82
N CYS A 15 -3.48 -15.25 0.05
CA CYS A 15 -2.57 -16.32 -0.37
C CYS A 15 -3.30 -17.53 -0.99
N ILE A 16 -4.63 -17.62 -0.86
CA ILE A 16 -5.43 -18.69 -1.47
C ILE A 16 -5.80 -18.33 -2.90
N THR A 17 -6.31 -17.12 -3.14
CA THR A 17 -6.77 -16.71 -4.49
C THR A 17 -5.69 -16.01 -5.31
N GLY A 18 -4.72 -15.39 -4.64
CA GLY A 18 -3.73 -14.51 -5.26
C GLY A 18 -4.21 -13.07 -5.46
N ASP A 19 -5.42 -12.73 -4.97
CA ASP A 19 -5.99 -11.40 -5.12
C ASP A 19 -5.38 -10.39 -4.13
N VAL A 20 -5.37 -9.13 -4.54
CA VAL A 20 -5.01 -8.01 -3.67
C VAL A 20 -6.29 -7.35 -3.17
N VAL A 21 -6.47 -7.38 -1.86
CA VAL A 21 -7.57 -6.73 -1.15
C VAL A 21 -7.10 -5.39 -0.61
N SER A 22 -7.93 -4.35 -0.72
CA SER A 22 -7.63 -3.01 -0.21
C SER A 22 -8.60 -2.60 0.89
N PHE A 23 -8.10 -1.92 1.91
CA PHE A 23 -8.90 -1.46 3.04
C PHE A 23 -8.67 0.00 3.34
N SER A 24 -9.71 0.72 3.73
CA SER A 24 -9.53 2.02 4.34
C SER A 24 -8.86 1.85 5.70
N GLU A 25 -7.71 2.51 5.90
CA GLU A 25 -7.01 2.51 7.19
C GLU A 25 -7.89 3.09 8.31
N GLN A 26 -8.80 4.02 7.96
CA GLN A 26 -9.74 4.62 8.89
C GLN A 26 -10.76 3.60 9.41
N ILE A 27 -11.28 2.74 8.54
CA ILE A 27 -12.29 1.73 8.93
C ILE A 27 -11.65 0.66 9.80
N LEU A 28 -10.43 0.21 9.47
CA LEU A 28 -9.72 -0.76 10.30
C LEU A 28 -9.51 -0.24 11.72
N LYS A 29 -9.05 1.01 11.86
CA LYS A 29 -8.87 1.66 13.17
C LYS A 29 -10.16 1.75 13.96
N GLU A 30 -11.28 2.07 13.29
CA GLU A 30 -12.60 2.15 13.93
C GLU A 30 -13.09 0.77 14.40
N VAL A 31 -12.93 -0.28 13.57
CA VAL A 31 -13.29 -1.66 13.92
C VAL A 31 -12.42 -2.17 15.07
N GLU A 32 -11.10 -1.98 15.01
CA GLU A 32 -10.18 -2.33 16.10
C GLU A 32 -10.56 -1.60 17.40
N ALA A 33 -10.81 -0.29 17.35
CA ALA A 33 -11.19 0.48 18.52
C ALA A 33 -12.48 -0.06 19.17
N ARG A 34 -13.53 -0.36 18.39
CA ARG A 34 -14.78 -0.90 18.94
C ARG A 34 -14.65 -2.29 19.54
N LEU A 35 -13.73 -3.11 19.03
CA LEU A 35 -13.49 -4.45 19.54
C LEU A 35 -12.70 -4.43 20.85
N TYR A 36 -11.72 -3.53 21.00
CA TYR A 36 -10.83 -3.48 22.16
C TYR A 36 -11.19 -2.41 23.21
N GLU A 37 -12.06 -1.44 22.93
CA GLU A 37 -12.59 -0.52 23.95
C GLU A 37 -13.50 -1.22 25.00
N ASN A 38 -13.89 -2.48 24.76
CA ASN A 38 -14.72 -3.26 25.68
C ASN A 38 -13.93 -4.23 26.60
N ASP A 39 -12.61 -4.31 26.49
CA ASP A 39 -11.80 -5.31 27.22
C ASP A 39 -11.23 -4.83 28.58
N ASP A 40 -11.47 -3.57 28.99
CA ASP A 40 -10.89 -3.00 30.23
C ASP A 40 -11.84 -2.95 31.45
N GLU A 41 -13.04 -3.55 31.38
CA GLU A 41 -13.80 -3.91 32.58
C GLU A 41 -14.37 -5.32 32.45
N GLU A 42 -14.11 -6.17 33.46
CA GLU A 42 -14.64 -7.53 33.65
C GLU A 42 -15.65 -7.99 32.59
N ILE A 43 -15.29 -8.98 31.77
CA ILE A 43 -16.28 -9.84 31.08
C ILE A 43 -17.11 -10.53 32.17
N LYS A 44 -18.11 -9.83 32.71
CA LYS A 44 -19.24 -10.43 33.40
C LYS A 44 -20.04 -11.16 32.32
N ASP A 45 -20.59 -12.31 32.69
CA ASP A 45 -21.45 -13.20 31.91
C ASP A 45 -22.74 -12.55 31.34
N ASP A 46 -22.79 -11.23 31.18
CA ASP A 46 -23.87 -10.45 30.61
C ASP A 46 -23.37 -9.75 29.34
N ILE A 47 -23.26 -10.50 28.22
CA ILE A 47 -23.53 -9.87 26.93
C ILE A 47 -25.03 -9.59 26.94
N GLU A 48 -25.42 -8.50 27.58
CA GLU A 48 -26.76 -7.95 27.45
C GLU A 48 -26.88 -7.55 25.98
N TYR A 49 -27.70 -8.28 25.21
CA TYR A 49 -28.04 -7.93 23.84
C TYR A 49 -28.34 -6.43 23.82
N ILE A 50 -27.49 -5.63 23.18
CA ILE A 50 -27.82 -4.23 22.93
C ILE A 50 -29.03 -4.27 22.01
N GLU A 51 -30.22 -3.94 22.53
CA GLU A 51 -31.36 -3.56 21.70
C GLU A 51 -30.96 -2.27 20.98
N TYR A 52 -30.27 -2.42 19.86
CA TYR A 52 -30.06 -1.34 18.90
C TYR A 52 -31.39 -1.11 18.18
N ASP A 53 -32.29 -0.33 18.79
CA ASP A 53 -33.54 0.07 18.15
C ASP A 53 -33.30 0.89 16.86
N GLU A 54 -32.08 1.38 16.62
CA GLU A 54 -31.65 1.91 15.32
C GLU A 54 -30.17 1.58 15.08
N ILE A 55 -29.87 0.35 14.62
CA ILE A 55 -28.63 0.13 13.86
C ILE A 55 -28.72 1.05 12.64
N PRO A 56 -27.84 2.04 12.46
CA PRO A 56 -27.84 2.83 11.24
C PRO A 56 -27.72 1.85 10.08
N GLU A 57 -28.66 1.88 9.11
CA GLU A 57 -28.52 1.08 7.89
C GLU A 57 -27.18 1.45 7.27
N LEU A 58 -26.20 0.56 7.43
CA LEU A 58 -24.91 0.71 6.81
C LEU A 58 -25.16 0.55 5.32
N PRO A 59 -24.67 1.46 4.47
CA PRO A 59 -24.73 1.23 3.03
C PRO A 59 -24.09 -0.12 2.70
N ASP A 60 -24.66 -0.89 1.77
CA ASP A 60 -24.19 -2.24 1.43
C ASP A 60 -22.65 -2.31 1.18
N TRP A 61 -22.07 -1.28 0.57
CA TRP A 61 -20.62 -1.19 0.31
C TRP A 61 -19.76 -1.06 1.57
N MET A 62 -20.35 -0.65 2.69
CA MET A 62 -19.71 -0.60 4.00
C MET A 62 -19.85 -1.94 4.74
N GLU A 63 -20.90 -2.72 4.48
CA GLU A 63 -21.04 -4.07 5.03
C GLU A 63 -19.94 -5.00 4.47
N ASP A 64 -19.73 -4.99 3.15
CA ASP A 64 -18.67 -5.77 2.50
C ASP A 64 -17.26 -5.41 3.04
N GLU A 65 -16.99 -4.12 3.25
CA GLU A 65 -15.70 -3.66 3.81
C GLU A 65 -15.52 -4.08 5.27
N ILE A 66 -16.59 -4.10 6.06
CA ILE A 66 -16.56 -4.53 7.47
C ILE A 66 -16.39 -6.05 7.58
N GLU A 67 -17.12 -6.84 6.79
CA GLU A 67 -16.98 -8.31 6.77
C GLU A 67 -15.55 -8.72 6.45
N LEU A 68 -15.01 -8.14 5.39
CA LEU A 68 -13.65 -8.39 4.94
C LEU A 68 -12.61 -7.90 5.96
N ALA A 69 -12.87 -6.79 6.67
CA ALA A 69 -11.99 -6.32 7.75
C ALA A 69 -11.98 -7.30 8.94
N MET A 70 -13.13 -7.87 9.29
CA MET A 70 -13.21 -8.93 10.30
C MET A 70 -12.47 -10.19 9.85
N GLU A 71 -12.62 -10.60 8.58
CA GLU A 71 -11.88 -11.75 8.05
C GLU A 71 -10.37 -11.60 8.22
N ILE A 72 -9.82 -10.41 7.94
CA ILE A 72 -8.38 -10.15 8.10
C ILE A 72 -7.99 -10.05 9.57
N LEU A 73 -8.75 -9.31 10.38
CA LEU A 73 -8.40 -9.09 11.78
C LEU A 73 -8.42 -10.40 12.59
N PHE A 74 -9.34 -11.31 12.26
CA PHE A 74 -9.48 -12.61 12.89
C PHE A 74 -8.84 -13.75 12.08
N ASP A 75 -7.96 -13.45 11.13
CA ASP A 75 -7.27 -14.45 10.32
C ASP A 75 -6.24 -15.25 11.14
N VAL A 76 -6.71 -16.32 11.77
CA VAL A 76 -5.86 -17.25 12.54
C VAL A 76 -4.94 -18.06 11.63
N GLU A 77 -5.30 -18.26 10.37
CA GLU A 77 -4.58 -19.10 9.42
C GLU A 77 -3.47 -18.35 8.66
N ASN A 78 -3.35 -17.04 8.84
CA ASN A 78 -2.45 -16.15 8.09
C ASN A 78 -2.63 -16.28 6.56
N ARG A 79 -3.88 -16.45 6.12
CA ARG A 79 -4.28 -16.38 4.71
C ARG A 79 -3.94 -15.03 4.09
N TYR A 80 -4.16 -13.95 4.82
CA TYR A 80 -3.97 -12.58 4.36
C TYR A 80 -2.63 -12.03 4.83
N ILE A 81 -1.76 -11.72 3.88
CA ILE A 81 -0.44 -11.13 4.18
C ILE A 81 -0.45 -9.67 3.77
N ARG A 82 -0.19 -8.78 4.73
CA ARG A 82 -0.03 -7.35 4.46
C ARG A 82 1.09 -7.11 3.44
N ILE A 83 0.76 -6.42 2.35
CA ILE A 83 1.74 -6.03 1.34
C ILE A 83 2.58 -4.90 1.92
N PRO A 84 3.91 -5.01 2.00
CA PRO A 84 4.74 -3.94 2.54
C PRO A 84 4.69 -2.71 1.63
N GLU A 85 4.80 -1.52 2.24
CA GLU A 85 5.08 -0.30 1.49
C GLU A 85 6.44 -0.41 0.78
N ARG A 86 6.55 0.31 -0.32
CA ARG A 86 7.81 0.40 -1.03
C ARG A 86 8.86 1.12 -0.19
N ASN A 87 10.03 0.49 -0.05
CA ASN A 87 11.15 1.13 0.62
C ASN A 87 11.57 2.43 -0.09
N SER A 88 11.51 3.55 0.64
CA SER A 88 11.84 4.88 0.13
C SER A 88 13.27 4.98 -0.42
N GLY A 89 14.23 4.29 0.20
CA GLY A 89 15.62 4.23 -0.24
C GLY A 89 15.77 3.49 -1.57
N THR A 90 15.12 2.34 -1.72
CA THR A 90 15.11 1.59 -3.00
C THR A 90 14.44 2.39 -4.12
N ALA A 91 13.32 3.03 -3.83
CA ALA A 91 12.63 3.89 -4.80
C ALA A 91 13.49 5.09 -5.21
N PHE A 92 14.19 5.72 -4.25
CA PHE A 92 15.11 6.83 -4.53
C PHE A 92 16.31 6.38 -5.36
N ASN A 93 16.92 5.24 -5.01
CA ASN A 93 18.01 4.65 -5.80
C ASN A 93 17.56 4.33 -7.23
N THR A 94 16.33 3.87 -7.42
CA THR A 94 15.76 3.63 -8.77
C THR A 94 15.74 4.91 -9.60
N MET A 95 15.42 6.06 -9.00
CA MET A 95 15.49 7.36 -9.67
C MET A 95 16.92 7.72 -10.06
N ILE A 96 17.89 7.51 -9.15
CA ILE A 96 19.32 7.75 -9.43
C ILE A 96 19.79 6.88 -10.59
N GLU A 97 19.50 5.59 -10.58
CA GLU A 97 19.89 4.67 -11.65
C GLU A 97 19.24 5.05 -12.97
N PHE A 98 17.98 5.47 -12.97
CA PHE A 98 17.34 5.97 -14.18
C PHE A 98 18.06 7.21 -14.75
N VAL A 99 18.42 8.19 -13.92
CA VAL A 99 19.12 9.41 -14.35
C VAL A 99 20.43 9.09 -15.05
N LYS A 100 21.17 8.07 -14.58
CA LYS A 100 22.43 7.62 -15.23
C LYS A 100 22.21 7.10 -16.66
N THR A 101 21.00 6.64 -16.99
CA THR A 101 20.66 6.16 -18.34
C THR A 101 20.25 7.28 -19.30
N VAL A 102 20.06 8.52 -18.83
CA VAL A 102 19.58 9.63 -19.65
C VAL A 102 20.71 10.18 -20.52
N GLU A 103 20.53 10.13 -21.84
CA GLU A 103 21.53 10.55 -22.83
C GLU A 103 21.61 12.07 -22.95
N ASP A 104 20.46 12.75 -22.93
CA ASP A 104 20.35 14.21 -22.94
C ASP A 104 21.00 14.81 -21.69
N GLU A 105 22.09 15.55 -21.90
CA GLU A 105 22.90 16.09 -20.80
C GLU A 105 22.18 17.18 -20.01
N GLU A 106 21.35 17.98 -20.67
CA GLU A 106 20.59 19.04 -20.03
C GLU A 106 19.53 18.43 -19.11
N LEU A 107 18.76 17.46 -19.63
CA LEU A 107 17.78 16.74 -18.83
C LEU A 107 18.44 15.97 -17.69
N ARG A 108 19.56 15.28 -17.94
CA ARG A 108 20.30 14.56 -16.90
C ARG A 108 20.71 15.50 -15.75
N ASN A 109 21.18 16.70 -16.06
CA ASN A 109 21.54 17.71 -15.06
C ASN A 109 20.31 18.22 -14.30
N ILE A 110 19.19 18.47 -15.00
CA ILE A 110 17.92 18.88 -14.38
C ILE A 110 17.44 17.82 -13.39
N LEU A 111 17.40 16.55 -13.82
CA LEU A 111 16.94 15.44 -12.98
C LEU A 111 17.88 15.21 -11.79
N THR A 112 19.19 15.28 -11.99
CA THR A 112 20.18 15.16 -10.90
C THR A 112 19.91 16.20 -9.81
N ARG A 113 19.77 17.48 -10.17
CA ARG A 113 19.45 18.57 -9.22
C ARG A 113 18.08 18.37 -8.57
N SER A 114 17.11 17.82 -9.30
CA SER A 114 15.77 17.58 -8.77
C SER A 114 15.77 16.56 -7.61
N LEU A 115 16.77 15.67 -7.56
CA LEU A 115 16.92 14.66 -6.52
C LEU A 115 17.59 15.19 -5.24
N GLU A 116 17.95 16.47 -5.20
CA GLU A 116 18.57 17.10 -4.04
C GLU A 116 17.52 17.64 -3.05
N GLY A 117 17.73 17.31 -1.77
CA GLY A 117 16.99 17.86 -0.65
C GLY A 117 15.53 17.42 -0.54
N LYS A 118 14.75 18.14 0.26
CA LYS A 118 13.35 17.81 0.55
C LYS A 118 12.50 17.86 -0.72
N GLY A 119 11.59 16.89 -0.85
CA GLY A 119 10.64 16.80 -1.96
C GLY A 119 11.23 16.30 -3.28
N ALA A 120 12.39 15.62 -3.23
CA ALA A 120 13.08 15.07 -4.40
C ALA A 120 12.16 14.28 -5.35
N PHE A 121 11.37 13.35 -4.81
CA PHE A 121 10.41 12.54 -5.58
C PHE A 121 9.43 13.38 -6.40
N ARG A 122 8.88 14.44 -5.80
CA ARG A 122 7.93 15.34 -6.47
C ARG A 122 8.66 16.15 -7.55
N LYS A 123 9.80 16.75 -7.20
CA LYS A 123 10.61 17.57 -8.13
C LYS A 123 11.04 16.77 -9.36
N PHE A 124 11.51 15.54 -9.17
CA PHE A 124 11.89 14.62 -10.24
C PHE A 124 10.72 14.35 -11.19
N LYS A 125 9.56 14.00 -10.64
CA LYS A 125 8.35 13.75 -11.45
C LYS A 125 7.84 15.00 -12.18
N VAL A 126 7.94 16.17 -11.56
CA VAL A 126 7.60 17.47 -12.18
C VAL A 126 8.55 17.78 -13.32
N ALA A 127 9.86 17.59 -13.15
CA ALA A 127 10.84 17.83 -14.19
C ALA A 127 10.58 16.98 -15.45
N LEU A 128 10.12 15.73 -15.29
CA LEU A 128 9.77 14.86 -16.40
C LEU A 128 8.51 15.26 -17.18
N LEU A 129 7.67 16.19 -16.68
CA LEU A 129 6.45 16.61 -17.38
C LEU A 129 6.75 17.26 -18.73
N GLU A 130 7.85 18.03 -18.80
CA GLU A 130 8.32 18.68 -20.02
C GLU A 130 8.98 17.71 -21.01
N TYR A 131 9.20 16.45 -20.60
CA TYR A 131 9.91 15.44 -21.39
C TYR A 131 9.08 14.14 -21.54
N PRO A 132 7.99 14.13 -22.32
CA PRO A 132 7.05 13.00 -22.37
C PRO A 132 7.67 11.65 -22.75
N LYS A 133 8.67 11.64 -23.64
CA LYS A 133 9.39 10.42 -24.04
C LYS A 133 10.16 9.82 -22.86
N GLU A 134 10.93 10.65 -22.15
CA GLU A 134 11.71 10.23 -20.99
C GLU A 134 10.83 9.92 -19.79
N ARG A 135 9.70 10.62 -19.62
CA ARG A 135 8.66 10.26 -18.65
C ARG A 135 8.10 8.86 -18.89
N LYS A 136 7.77 8.52 -20.14
CA LYS A 136 7.34 7.16 -20.50
C LYS A 136 8.43 6.13 -20.20
N ARG A 137 9.69 6.47 -20.48
CA ARG A 137 10.86 5.62 -20.21
C ARG A 137 11.05 5.38 -18.71
N TRP A 138 10.91 6.42 -17.90
CA TRP A 138 10.90 6.35 -16.44
C TRP A 138 9.83 5.39 -15.94
N HIS A 139 8.59 5.49 -16.43
CA HIS A 139 7.50 4.59 -16.02
C HIS A 139 7.83 3.13 -16.31
N GLY A 140 8.39 2.82 -17.49
CA GLY A 140 8.81 1.46 -17.83
C GLY A 140 9.98 0.97 -16.97
N PHE A 141 10.98 1.83 -16.73
CA PHE A 141 12.12 1.51 -15.87
C PHE A 141 11.68 1.22 -14.43
N ASN A 142 10.86 2.10 -13.84
CA ASN A 142 10.36 1.95 -12.49
C ASN A 142 9.45 0.73 -12.35
N ALA A 143 8.55 0.48 -13.31
CA ALA A 143 7.69 -0.69 -13.29
C ALA A 143 8.48 -2.00 -13.35
N LYS A 144 9.57 -2.05 -14.12
CA LYS A 144 10.46 -3.22 -14.14
C LYS A 144 11.11 -3.45 -12.78
N THR A 145 11.58 -2.39 -12.12
CA THR A 145 12.19 -2.51 -10.79
C THR A 145 11.15 -2.94 -9.74
N ILE A 146 9.96 -2.32 -9.73
CA ILE A 146 8.86 -2.70 -8.84
C ILE A 146 8.47 -4.16 -9.05
N LYS A 147 8.37 -4.64 -10.30
CA LYS A 147 8.08 -6.06 -10.57
C LYS A 147 9.13 -6.98 -9.94
N GLN A 148 10.41 -6.61 -10.00
CA GLN A 148 11.45 -7.41 -9.33
C GLN A 148 11.32 -7.36 -7.80
N GLU A 149 11.04 -6.20 -7.22
CA GLU A 149 10.79 -6.05 -5.78
C GLU A 149 9.62 -6.95 -5.32
N ILE A 150 8.50 -6.94 -6.05
CA ILE A 150 7.33 -7.77 -5.78
C ILE A 150 7.70 -9.26 -5.85
N ILE A 151 8.41 -9.69 -6.89
CA ILE A 151 8.84 -11.09 -7.03
C ILE A 151 9.73 -11.52 -5.86
N GLN A 152 10.68 -10.67 -5.44
CA GLN A 152 11.55 -10.98 -4.30
C GLN A 152 10.76 -11.06 -2.99
N TRP A 153 9.79 -10.16 -2.80
CA TRP A 153 8.92 -10.19 -1.63
C TRP A 153 8.07 -11.47 -1.60
N LEU A 154 7.39 -11.83 -2.70
CA LEU A 154 6.60 -13.07 -2.79
C LEU A 154 7.46 -14.31 -2.45
N LYS A 155 8.68 -14.40 -3.02
CA LYS A 155 9.60 -15.50 -2.70
C LYS A 155 10.02 -15.50 -1.22
N SER A 156 10.16 -14.33 -0.59
CA SER A 156 10.52 -14.24 0.84
C SER A 156 9.44 -14.78 1.77
N ILE A 157 8.18 -14.80 1.33
CA ILE A 157 7.04 -15.38 2.05
C ILE A 157 6.67 -16.78 1.53
N GLY A 158 7.51 -17.38 0.69
CA GLY A 158 7.34 -18.75 0.19
C GLY A 158 6.38 -18.90 -1.00
N ILE A 159 5.98 -17.80 -1.64
CA ILE A 159 5.09 -17.79 -2.80
C ILE A 159 5.94 -17.70 -4.08
N GLU A 160 5.76 -18.65 -5.00
CA GLU A 160 6.40 -18.61 -6.31
C GLU A 160 5.45 -17.97 -7.34
N PRO A 161 5.77 -16.79 -7.89
CA PRO A 161 4.90 -16.12 -8.85
C PRO A 161 4.93 -16.81 -10.22
N GLU A 162 3.78 -16.93 -10.87
CA GLU A 162 3.71 -17.27 -12.30
C GLU A 162 4.12 -16.03 -13.12
N ILE A 163 5.20 -16.15 -13.92
CA ILE A 163 5.85 -15.02 -14.61
C ILE A 163 5.51 -14.98 -16.10
#